data_AF-A0A7Y2ZAC1-F1
#
_entry.id   AF-A0A7Y2ZAC1-F1
#
_cell.length_a   1.000
_cell.length_b   1.000
_cell.length_c   1.000
_cell.angle_alpha   90.00
_cell.angle_beta   90.00
_cell.angle_gamma   90.00
#
_symmetry.space_group_name_H-M   'P 1'
#
loop_
_entity.id
_entity.type
_entity.pdbx_description
1 polymer ?
#
loop_
_entity_poly.entity_id
_entity_poly.type
_entity_poly.pdbx_seq_one_letter_code
_entity_poly.pdbx_strand_id
1 'polypeptide(L)'
;MATSTEKLSRPRRSSIKKTVKDQSGAGRIKVGELLSKAGYITATQFETAKKEVRKNGTRMSAVLRQLEYIDENTVFNFLSRHHNYTPAVIRNEPPSPDAIKLMPYELAKEYLAFPLRLVGNTLQITMAEPSDAAAVEEMQDKLKKELSVCVSTEKDIIEAYKKYYEIDDEEARLLFTANAEETEEELTITEVDDFGAIVAEAADDFEIEADIDDDGLDQFAASDAPIIKLVNGILVKAVQDQVSDVHIEPYERAMQVRYRKDGSLFKSMNLPLTIKNAMTARVKILAGLDITERRVPQDGRIKMRLGKNRAVDFRVSSLPTLYGESVVLRILDKSALNVDLTQLGFEQHTFEMLKRCLARPQGMLLVTGPTGSGKTVTLYSSLNALNTEDIKILTAEDPVEFSFKGINQVNVNQEVGMTFAAALKAFLRQDPDIIMVGEIRDYETAEIGIKAAMTGHLVFSTLHTNDSAATIGRLVDIGVPPYLIASSVTMVLSQRLGRRLCQKCKKKMKYSETELLQAGFHEDELEDLAIYGPVGCPE
;
A
#
# COMPACT_ATOMS: atom_id res chain seq x y z
N MET A 1 37.13 -31.64 58.98
CA MET A 1 36.28 -32.82 58.74
C MET A 1 35.04 -32.31 58.00
N ALA A 2 34.99 -32.40 56.67
CA ALA A 2 34.33 -33.48 55.91
C ALA A 2 32.88 -33.68 56.43
N THR A 3 31.80 -33.47 55.69
CA THR A 3 31.50 -33.94 54.31
C THR A 3 30.31 -33.19 53.69
N SER A 4 30.37 -33.09 52.36
CA SER A 4 29.32 -32.76 51.38
C SER A 4 28.09 -33.67 51.43
N THR A 5 26.92 -33.14 51.07
CA THR A 5 25.89 -33.89 50.30
C THR A 5 24.86 -32.93 49.68
N GLU A 6 24.73 -33.04 48.36
CA GLU A 6 23.77 -32.37 47.49
C GLU A 6 22.32 -32.74 47.85
N LYS A 7 21.40 -31.77 47.78
CA LYS A 7 19.95 -32.01 47.71
C LYS A 7 19.43 -31.60 46.34
N LEU A 8 19.33 -32.57 45.45
CA LEU A 8 18.53 -32.50 44.23
C LEU A 8 17.04 -32.36 44.58
N SER A 9 16.44 -31.29 44.06
CA SER A 9 15.01 -31.01 44.12
C SER A 9 14.20 -31.97 43.25
N ARG A 10 13.27 -32.71 43.86
CA ARG A 10 12.27 -33.51 43.15
C ARG A 10 11.21 -32.59 42.51
N PRO A 11 10.88 -32.71 41.22
CA PRO A 11 9.70 -32.05 40.68
C PRO A 11 8.43 -32.85 41.05
N ARG A 12 7.39 -32.11 41.40
CA ARG A 12 6.08 -32.61 41.82
C ARG A 12 5.41 -33.42 40.70
N ARG A 13 5.05 -34.68 40.98
CA ARG A 13 4.07 -35.43 40.17
C ARG A 13 2.68 -34.82 40.40
N SER A 14 2.14 -34.10 39.42
CA SER A 14 0.71 -33.80 39.38
C SER A 14 -0.03 -35.02 38.79
N SER A 15 -0.66 -35.80 39.65
CA SER A 15 -1.62 -36.82 39.22
C SER A 15 -2.89 -36.14 38.72
N ILE A 16 -3.02 -35.95 37.41
CA ILE A 16 -4.32 -35.63 36.82
C ILE A 16 -5.10 -36.95 36.77
N LYS A 17 -6.17 -36.99 37.55
CA LYS A 17 -7.13 -38.10 37.60
C LYS A 17 -7.70 -38.32 36.20
N LYS A 18 -7.88 -39.61 35.82
CA LYS A 18 -8.71 -40.04 34.69
C LYS A 18 -10.01 -39.24 34.69
N THR A 19 -10.10 -38.27 33.79
CA THR A 19 -11.31 -37.51 33.58
C THR A 19 -12.10 -38.24 32.49
N VAL A 20 -13.41 -38.33 32.70
CA VAL A 20 -14.40 -38.94 31.81
C VAL A 20 -14.05 -38.59 30.35
N LYS A 21 -13.97 -39.60 29.46
CA LYS A 21 -13.81 -39.40 28.01
C LYS A 21 -14.83 -38.36 27.57
N ASP A 22 -14.34 -37.17 27.23
CA ASP A 22 -15.20 -36.09 26.77
C ASP A 22 -15.71 -36.44 25.37
N GLN A 23 -16.94 -36.92 25.29
CA GLN A 23 -17.62 -37.21 24.02
C GLN A 23 -18.18 -35.93 23.35
N SER A 24 -17.94 -34.74 23.90
CA SER A 24 -18.53 -33.47 23.41
C SER A 24 -17.87 -32.92 22.14
N GLY A 25 -16.73 -33.47 21.70
CA GLY A 25 -15.96 -32.97 20.56
C GLY A 25 -15.27 -31.62 20.82
N ALA A 26 -15.18 -31.18 22.08
CA ALA A 26 -14.61 -29.88 22.46
C ALA A 26 -13.14 -29.71 22.03
N GLY A 27 -12.37 -30.81 22.00
CA GLY A 27 -10.98 -30.81 21.50
C GLY A 27 -10.86 -30.47 20.01
N ARG A 28 -11.70 -31.09 19.17
CA ARG A 28 -11.73 -30.86 17.71
C ARG A 28 -12.15 -29.44 17.32
N ILE A 29 -12.90 -28.77 18.18
CA ILE A 29 -13.38 -27.39 17.94
C ILE A 29 -12.36 -26.35 18.46
N LYS A 30 -11.35 -26.79 19.24
CA LYS A 30 -10.49 -25.91 20.01
C LYS A 30 -9.69 -24.94 19.16
N VAL A 31 -9.12 -25.39 18.05
CA VAL A 31 -8.36 -24.53 17.13
C VAL A 31 -9.23 -23.39 16.59
N GLY A 32 -10.50 -23.65 16.26
CA GLY A 32 -11.44 -22.64 15.78
C GLY A 32 -11.79 -21.62 16.87
N GLU A 33 -11.93 -22.07 18.13
CA GLU A 33 -12.19 -21.18 19.26
C GLU A 33 -11.00 -20.22 19.49
N LEU A 34 -9.78 -20.75 19.39
CA LEU A 34 -8.55 -19.98 19.54
C LEU A 34 -8.38 -18.97 18.40
N LEU A 35 -8.60 -19.40 17.15
CA LEU A 35 -8.58 -18.52 15.97
C LEU A 35 -9.64 -17.42 16.07
N SER A 36 -10.83 -17.74 16.57
CA SER A 36 -11.90 -16.75 16.73
C SER A 36 -11.57 -15.71 17.81
N LYS A 37 -11.05 -16.15 18.95
CA LYS A 37 -10.59 -15.25 20.03
C LYS A 37 -9.45 -14.34 19.61
N ALA A 38 -8.55 -14.86 18.77
CA ALA A 38 -7.43 -14.10 18.23
C ALA A 38 -7.81 -13.22 17.03
N GLY A 39 -9.06 -13.29 16.55
CA GLY A 39 -9.57 -12.44 15.47
C GLY A 39 -9.19 -12.90 14.05
N TYR A 40 -8.65 -14.11 13.89
CA TYR A 40 -8.38 -14.70 12.58
C TYR A 40 -9.68 -15.10 11.85
N ILE A 41 -10.71 -15.49 12.62
CA ILE A 41 -12.06 -15.76 12.11
C ILE A 41 -13.10 -15.05 12.98
N THR A 42 -14.23 -14.67 12.39
CA THR A 42 -15.34 -14.06 13.13
C THR A 42 -16.09 -15.09 13.97
N ALA A 43 -16.83 -14.63 14.98
CA ALA A 43 -17.69 -15.50 15.80
C ALA A 43 -18.76 -16.21 14.96
N THR A 44 -19.27 -15.56 13.91
CA THR A 44 -20.21 -16.15 12.96
C THR A 44 -19.55 -17.22 12.10
N GLN A 45 -18.36 -16.97 11.54
CA GLN A 45 -17.58 -17.96 10.81
C GLN A 45 -17.26 -19.19 11.68
N PHE A 46 -16.89 -18.97 12.95
CA PHE A 46 -16.63 -20.05 13.90
C PHE A 46 -17.89 -20.89 14.18
N GLU A 47 -19.04 -20.27 14.41
CA GLU A 47 -20.30 -21.02 14.64
C GLU A 47 -20.77 -21.76 13.38
N THR A 48 -20.52 -21.24 12.18
CA THR A 48 -20.77 -21.96 10.91
C THR A 48 -19.87 -23.19 10.79
N ALA A 49 -18.55 -23.02 10.95
CA ALA A 49 -17.59 -24.12 10.86
C ALA A 49 -17.83 -25.20 11.93
N LYS A 50 -18.22 -24.79 13.13
CA LYS A 50 -18.57 -25.69 14.24
C LYS A 50 -19.78 -26.57 13.95
N LYS A 51 -20.76 -26.10 13.18
CA LYS A 51 -21.90 -26.91 12.72
C LYS A 51 -21.44 -27.97 11.71
N GLU A 52 -20.57 -27.58 10.78
CA GLU A 52 -20.07 -28.48 9.73
C GLU A 52 -19.16 -29.58 10.30
N VAL A 53 -18.28 -29.24 11.24
CA VAL A 53 -17.45 -30.21 11.99
C VAL A 53 -18.31 -31.24 12.73
N ARG A 54 -19.46 -30.82 13.31
CA ARG A 54 -20.39 -31.72 14.00
C ARG A 54 -21.15 -32.64 13.06
N LYS A 55 -21.40 -32.19 11.82
CA LYS A 55 -22.14 -32.93 10.81
C LYS A 55 -21.26 -33.97 10.11
N ASN A 56 -20.05 -33.58 9.73
CA ASN A 56 -19.17 -34.39 8.88
C ASN A 56 -18.01 -35.06 9.65
N GLY A 57 -17.85 -34.73 10.94
CA GLY A 57 -16.80 -35.31 11.80
C GLY A 57 -15.37 -34.92 11.41
N THR A 58 -15.21 -33.98 10.47
CA THR A 58 -13.93 -33.51 9.91
C THR A 58 -13.17 -32.60 10.86
N ARG A 59 -11.89 -32.38 10.56
CA ARG A 59 -11.00 -31.52 11.36
C ARG A 59 -11.39 -30.04 11.17
N MET A 60 -11.26 -29.24 12.22
CA MET A 60 -11.73 -27.84 12.19
C MET A 60 -10.92 -26.99 11.22
N SER A 61 -9.60 -27.19 11.10
CA SER A 61 -8.79 -26.48 10.10
C SER A 61 -9.17 -26.83 8.66
N ALA A 62 -9.58 -28.08 8.40
CA ALA A 62 -10.04 -28.51 7.09
C ALA A 62 -11.36 -27.83 6.71
N VAL A 63 -12.32 -27.80 7.64
CA VAL A 63 -13.61 -27.10 7.43
C VAL A 63 -13.42 -25.61 7.25
N LEU A 64 -12.57 -24.97 8.08
CA LEU A 64 -12.31 -23.54 7.96
C LEU A 64 -11.63 -23.17 6.64
N ARG A 65 -10.80 -24.06 6.08
CA ARG A 65 -10.20 -23.88 4.73
C ARG A 65 -11.21 -24.14 3.61
N GLN A 66 -12.04 -25.17 3.73
CA GLN A 66 -13.10 -25.47 2.75
C GLN A 66 -14.10 -24.31 2.63
N LEU A 67 -14.42 -23.66 3.75
CA LEU A 67 -15.26 -22.46 3.79
C LEU A 67 -14.49 -21.17 3.42
N GLU A 68 -13.22 -21.28 3.05
CA GLU A 68 -12.32 -20.16 2.69
C GLU A 68 -12.19 -19.09 3.80
N TYR A 69 -12.33 -19.49 5.07
CA TYR A 69 -12.19 -18.60 6.22
C TYR A 69 -10.75 -18.44 6.69
N ILE A 70 -9.89 -19.42 6.38
CA ILE A 70 -8.46 -19.40 6.72
C ILE A 70 -7.63 -19.99 5.57
N ASP A 71 -6.35 -19.64 5.49
CA ASP A 71 -5.38 -20.20 4.53
C ASP A 71 -4.71 -21.50 5.05
N GLU A 72 -3.97 -22.20 4.17
CA GLU A 72 -3.30 -23.48 4.48
C GLU A 72 -2.31 -23.40 5.66
N ASN A 73 -1.69 -22.25 5.87
CA ASN A 73 -0.66 -22.03 6.88
C ASN A 73 -1.19 -21.31 8.12
N THR A 74 -2.43 -20.79 8.11
CA THR A 74 -2.99 -20.01 9.21
C THR A 74 -2.88 -20.78 10.53
N VAL A 75 -3.27 -22.06 10.54
CA VAL A 75 -3.22 -22.88 11.76
C VAL A 75 -1.79 -23.15 12.22
N PHE A 76 -0.90 -23.50 11.29
CA PHE A 76 0.52 -23.73 11.59
C PHE A 76 1.18 -22.48 12.17
N ASN A 77 1.00 -21.32 11.54
CA ASN A 77 1.53 -20.04 11.97
C ASN A 77 0.94 -19.61 13.32
N PHE A 78 -0.37 -19.78 13.50
CA PHE A 78 -1.06 -19.43 14.72
C PHE A 78 -0.58 -20.27 15.90
N LEU A 79 -0.53 -21.60 15.74
CA LEU A 79 -0.14 -22.50 16.83
C LEU A 79 1.35 -22.40 17.15
N SER A 80 2.22 -22.20 16.15
CA SER A 80 3.66 -22.04 16.40
C SER A 80 4.00 -20.73 17.12
N ARG A 81 3.36 -19.60 16.74
CA ARG A 81 3.71 -18.27 17.28
C ARG A 81 2.95 -17.89 18.55
N HIS A 82 1.67 -18.22 18.65
CA HIS A 82 0.82 -17.76 19.75
C HIS A 82 0.61 -18.82 20.83
N HIS A 83 0.89 -20.09 20.54
CA HIS A 83 0.69 -21.20 21.47
C HIS A 83 1.96 -22.03 21.73
N ASN A 84 3.13 -21.53 21.30
CA ASN A 84 4.46 -22.10 21.57
C ASN A 84 4.63 -23.58 21.13
N TYR A 85 3.90 -24.03 20.12
CA TYR A 85 4.21 -25.32 19.49
C TYR A 85 5.48 -25.19 18.65
N THR A 86 6.43 -26.10 18.82
CA THR A 86 7.66 -26.08 18.02
C THR A 86 7.30 -26.33 16.55
N PRO A 87 7.63 -25.43 15.61
CA PRO A 87 7.42 -25.68 14.19
C PRO A 87 8.38 -26.78 13.72
N ALA A 88 7.87 -27.73 12.94
CA ALA A 88 8.67 -28.74 12.28
C ALA A 88 8.44 -28.67 10.76
N VAL A 89 9.53 -28.78 10.00
CA VAL A 89 9.50 -28.93 8.54
C VAL A 89 10.15 -30.27 8.21
N ILE A 90 9.34 -31.27 7.88
CA ILE A 90 9.75 -32.67 7.71
C ILE A 90 10.77 -32.80 6.57
N ARG A 91 10.66 -31.97 5.54
CA ARG A 91 11.65 -31.90 4.45
C ARG A 91 13.07 -31.58 4.94
N ASN A 92 13.19 -30.71 5.95
CA ASN A 92 14.48 -30.27 6.50
C ASN A 92 14.96 -31.17 7.64
N GLU A 93 14.04 -31.89 8.27
CA GLU A 93 14.31 -32.82 9.36
C GLU A 93 13.73 -34.21 9.05
N PRO A 94 14.42 -35.03 8.23
CA PRO A 94 13.93 -36.35 7.87
C PRO A 94 13.80 -37.24 9.10
N PRO A 95 12.83 -38.16 9.12
CA PRO A 95 12.55 -38.99 10.27
C PRO A 95 13.62 -40.05 10.51
N SER A 96 13.81 -40.44 11.78
CA SER A 96 14.70 -41.53 12.11
C SER A 96 14.07 -42.89 11.76
N PRO A 97 14.85 -43.90 11.29
CA PRO A 97 14.29 -45.18 10.82
C PRO A 97 13.50 -45.97 11.88
N ASP A 98 13.83 -45.76 13.15
CA ASP A 98 13.13 -46.31 14.31
C ASP A 98 11.81 -45.58 14.61
N ALA A 99 11.72 -44.27 14.33
CA ALA A 99 10.50 -43.49 14.52
C ALA A 99 9.40 -43.85 13.51
N ILE A 100 9.75 -44.03 12.22
CA ILE A 100 8.78 -44.45 11.19
C ILE A 100 8.18 -45.82 11.50
N LYS A 101 8.99 -46.77 11.99
CA LYS A 101 8.53 -48.13 12.34
C LYS A 101 7.51 -48.15 13.49
N LEU A 102 7.51 -47.12 14.34
CA LEU A 102 6.61 -47.05 15.49
C LEU A 102 5.23 -46.51 15.14
N MET A 103 5.08 -45.76 14.04
CA MET A 103 3.81 -45.18 13.61
C MET A 103 3.42 -45.74 12.24
N PRO A 104 2.51 -46.73 12.18
CA PRO A 104 1.95 -47.21 10.92
C PRO A 104 1.16 -46.11 10.19
N TYR A 105 1.07 -46.21 8.86
CA TYR A 105 0.37 -45.22 8.03
C TYR A 105 -1.08 -44.98 8.46
N GLU A 106 -1.84 -46.02 8.81
CA GLU A 106 -3.23 -45.86 9.27
C GLU A 106 -3.34 -44.95 10.51
N LEU A 107 -2.38 -45.07 11.43
CA LEU A 107 -2.34 -44.25 12.62
C LEU A 107 -1.88 -42.82 12.30
N ALA A 108 -0.90 -42.66 11.41
CA ALA A 108 -0.45 -41.36 10.92
C ALA A 108 -1.60 -40.59 10.24
N LYS A 109 -2.30 -41.26 9.32
CA LYS A 109 -3.45 -40.75 8.56
C LYS A 109 -4.61 -40.32 9.45
N GLU A 110 -4.99 -41.14 10.42
CA GLU A 110 -6.13 -40.89 11.33
C GLU A 110 -6.02 -39.53 12.05
N TYR A 111 -4.80 -39.16 12.45
CA TYR A 111 -4.56 -37.93 13.23
C TYR A 111 -3.86 -36.82 12.45
N LEU A 112 -3.63 -37.03 11.15
CA LEU A 112 -2.77 -36.23 10.30
C LEU A 112 -1.47 -35.83 11.02
N ALA A 113 -0.68 -36.86 11.36
CA ALA A 113 0.53 -36.76 12.14
C ALA A 113 1.69 -37.53 11.51
N PHE A 114 2.92 -37.10 11.76
CA PHE A 114 4.11 -37.75 11.22
C PHE A 114 5.20 -37.92 12.31
N PRO A 115 5.85 -39.10 12.40
CA PRO A 115 6.90 -39.33 13.39
C PRO A 115 8.21 -38.68 12.93
N LEU A 116 8.93 -38.02 13.82
CA LEU A 116 10.23 -37.39 13.52
C LEU A 116 11.38 -38.18 14.11
N ARG A 117 11.50 -38.27 15.44
CA ARG A 117 12.64 -38.92 16.09
C ARG A 117 12.24 -39.61 17.38
N LEU A 118 12.92 -40.70 17.71
CA LEU A 118 12.79 -41.37 19.00
C LEU A 118 14.01 -41.05 19.87
N VAL A 119 13.80 -40.45 21.04
CA VAL A 119 14.86 -40.20 22.02
C VAL A 119 14.47 -40.87 23.34
N GLY A 120 15.12 -42.00 23.64
CA GLY A 120 14.81 -42.79 24.83
C GLY A 120 13.38 -43.34 24.79
N ASN A 121 12.50 -42.84 25.66
CA ASN A 121 11.09 -43.23 25.70
C ASN A 121 10.14 -42.18 25.07
N THR A 122 10.68 -41.08 24.58
CA THR A 122 9.91 -39.97 24.02
C THR A 122 9.98 -39.99 22.50
N LEU A 123 8.82 -40.12 21.85
CA LEU A 123 8.68 -40.01 20.40
C LEU A 123 8.29 -38.57 20.06
N GLN A 124 9.15 -37.89 19.30
CA GLN A 124 8.83 -36.61 18.71
C GLN A 124 7.97 -36.83 17.47
N ILE A 125 6.81 -36.19 17.43
CA ILE A 125 5.86 -36.25 16.32
C ILE A 125 5.51 -34.82 15.89
N THR A 126 5.02 -34.66 14.67
CA THR A 126 4.39 -33.43 14.23
C THR A 126 2.93 -33.69 13.85
N MET A 127 2.06 -32.70 14.07
CA MET A 127 0.64 -32.75 13.76
C MET A 127 0.20 -31.46 13.09
N ALA A 128 -0.86 -31.51 12.27
CA ALA A 128 -1.48 -30.30 11.73
C ALA A 128 -2.28 -29.50 12.78
N GLU A 129 -2.97 -30.20 13.69
CA GLU A 129 -3.78 -29.60 14.77
C GLU A 129 -3.42 -30.17 16.16
N PRO A 130 -2.23 -29.87 16.70
CA PRO A 130 -1.81 -30.39 18.01
C PRO A 130 -2.62 -29.83 19.19
N SER A 131 -3.50 -28.86 18.96
CA SER A 131 -4.37 -28.26 19.99
C SER A 131 -5.50 -29.18 20.48
N ASP A 132 -5.78 -30.29 19.78
CA ASP A 132 -6.71 -31.31 20.25
C ASP A 132 -6.01 -32.24 21.26
N ALA A 133 -6.07 -31.87 22.54
CA ALA A 133 -5.43 -32.63 23.62
C ALA A 133 -5.94 -34.08 23.73
N ALA A 134 -7.19 -34.34 23.35
CA ALA A 134 -7.76 -35.69 23.39
C ALA A 134 -7.15 -36.58 22.29
N ALA A 135 -6.93 -36.01 21.10
CA ALA A 135 -6.24 -36.71 20.01
C ALA A 135 -4.79 -37.06 20.37
N VAL A 136 -4.07 -36.12 21.02
CA VAL A 136 -2.70 -36.35 21.48
C VAL A 136 -2.64 -37.47 22.54
N GLU A 137 -3.55 -37.46 23.52
CA GLU A 137 -3.61 -38.48 24.57
C GLU A 137 -3.93 -39.88 23.99
N GLU A 138 -4.89 -39.96 23.05
CA GLU A 138 -5.23 -41.22 22.40
C GLU A 138 -4.07 -41.78 21.56
N MET A 139 -3.35 -40.92 20.86
CA MET A 139 -2.15 -41.32 20.13
C MET A 139 -1.05 -41.80 21.07
N GLN A 140 -0.89 -41.16 22.24
CA GLN A 140 0.05 -41.57 23.28
C GLN A 140 -0.26 -42.99 23.80
N ASP A 141 -1.54 -43.29 24.04
CA ASP A 141 -2.02 -44.60 24.47
C ASP A 141 -1.80 -45.68 23.40
N LYS A 142 -2.08 -45.37 22.12
CA LYS A 142 -1.87 -46.29 21.00
C LYS A 142 -0.38 -46.61 20.79
N LEU A 143 0.50 -45.61 20.89
CA LEU A 143 1.95 -45.75 20.68
C LEU A 143 2.71 -46.26 21.91
N LYS A 144 2.12 -46.17 23.11
CA LYS A 144 2.74 -46.54 24.40
C LYS A 144 4.11 -45.88 24.61
N LYS A 145 4.26 -44.64 24.15
CA LYS A 145 5.45 -43.78 24.26
C LYS A 145 5.05 -42.43 24.82
N GLU A 146 5.98 -41.69 25.41
CA GLU A 146 5.73 -40.28 25.71
C GLU A 146 5.80 -39.48 24.40
N LEU A 147 4.91 -38.52 24.18
CA LEU A 147 4.89 -37.73 22.96
C LEU A 147 5.44 -36.33 23.19
N SER A 148 6.35 -35.90 22.31
CA SER A 148 6.75 -34.50 22.15
C SER A 148 6.13 -34.00 20.85
N VAL A 149 5.14 -33.10 20.94
CA VAL A 149 4.32 -32.71 19.78
C VAL A 149 4.78 -31.39 19.19
N CYS A 150 5.15 -31.42 17.91
CA CYS A 150 5.43 -30.27 17.07
C CYS A 150 4.21 -29.96 16.16
N VAL A 151 4.24 -28.80 15.52
CA VAL A 151 3.26 -28.43 14.49
C VAL A 151 3.91 -28.40 13.10
N SER A 152 3.21 -28.92 12.09
CA SER A 152 3.61 -28.85 10.67
C SER A 152 2.39 -28.52 9.81
N THR A 153 2.64 -28.11 8.57
CA THR A 153 1.55 -27.89 7.61
C THR A 153 1.01 -29.25 7.12
N GLU A 154 -0.26 -29.28 6.73
CA GLU A 154 -0.85 -30.51 6.18
C GLU A 154 -0.13 -30.99 4.92
N LYS A 155 0.28 -30.04 4.09
CA LYS A 155 1.02 -30.30 2.86
C LYS A 155 2.33 -31.03 3.13
N ASP A 156 3.12 -30.56 4.10
CA ASP A 156 4.40 -31.19 4.45
C ASP A 156 4.21 -32.60 5.01
N ILE A 157 3.13 -32.82 5.79
CA ILE A 157 2.77 -34.16 6.30
C ILE A 157 2.35 -35.10 5.16
N ILE A 158 1.51 -34.63 4.22
CA ILE A 158 1.04 -35.45 3.09
C ILE A 158 2.18 -35.76 2.11
N GLU A 159 3.08 -34.79 1.85
CA GLU A 159 4.30 -35.03 1.06
C GLU A 159 5.22 -36.06 1.75
N ALA A 160 5.31 -36.03 3.08
CA ALA A 160 6.04 -37.03 3.85
C ALA A 160 5.38 -38.42 3.74
N TYR A 161 4.04 -38.51 3.69
CA TYR A 161 3.36 -39.78 3.47
C TYR A 161 3.70 -40.39 2.11
N LYS A 162 3.70 -39.59 1.04
CA LYS A 162 4.12 -40.05 -0.30
C LYS A 162 5.54 -40.62 -0.27
N LYS A 163 6.43 -39.96 0.45
CA LYS A 163 7.85 -40.31 0.48
C LYS A 163 8.18 -41.50 1.37
N TYR A 164 7.55 -41.63 2.53
CA TYR A 164 7.96 -42.58 3.58
C TYR A 164 6.96 -43.72 3.81
N TYR A 165 5.69 -43.54 3.42
CA TYR A 165 4.67 -44.59 3.43
C TYR A 165 4.25 -45.03 2.02
N GLU A 166 4.84 -44.44 0.97
CA GLU A 166 4.66 -44.84 -0.44
C GLU A 166 3.20 -44.83 -0.92
N ILE A 167 2.41 -43.86 -0.45
CA ILE A 167 1.02 -43.68 -0.90
C ILE A 167 0.97 -43.12 -2.33
N ASP A 168 -0.06 -43.48 -3.08
CA ASP A 168 -0.23 -43.01 -4.46
C ASP A 168 -0.78 -41.57 -4.56
N ASP A 169 -0.68 -40.99 -5.75
CA ASP A 169 -1.08 -39.60 -6.00
C ASP A 169 -2.59 -39.35 -5.84
N GLU A 170 -3.41 -40.38 -6.08
CA GLU A 170 -4.87 -40.32 -5.92
C GLU A 170 -5.25 -40.29 -4.43
N GLU A 171 -4.66 -41.17 -3.61
CA GLU A 171 -4.88 -41.19 -2.16
C GLU A 171 -4.38 -39.90 -1.50
N ALA A 172 -3.22 -39.39 -1.93
CA ALA A 172 -2.74 -38.11 -1.43
C ALA A 172 -3.65 -36.93 -1.81
N ARG A 173 -4.26 -36.95 -3.01
CA ARG A 173 -5.23 -35.93 -3.42
C ARG A 173 -6.50 -36.01 -2.56
N LEU A 174 -6.99 -37.21 -2.26
CA LEU A 174 -8.14 -37.43 -1.39
C LEU A 174 -7.92 -36.94 0.05
N LEU A 175 -6.67 -36.98 0.54
CA LEU A 175 -6.31 -36.41 1.85
C LEU A 175 -6.39 -34.87 1.87
N PHE A 176 -6.19 -34.20 0.73
CA PHE A 176 -6.42 -32.76 0.58
C PHE A 176 -7.91 -32.42 0.40
N THR A 177 -8.66 -33.26 -0.33
CA THR A 177 -10.06 -33.01 -0.72
C THR A 177 -11.08 -33.78 0.10
N ALA A 178 -10.80 -34.12 1.36
CA ALA A 178 -11.75 -34.85 2.20
C ALA A 178 -13.09 -34.09 2.32
N ASN A 179 -14.04 -34.51 1.47
CA ASN A 179 -15.46 -34.17 1.34
C ASN A 179 -15.85 -32.97 0.46
N ALA A 180 -15.40 -32.99 -0.81
CA ALA A 180 -16.09 -32.32 -1.91
C ALA A 180 -16.99 -33.30 -2.68
N GLU A 181 -18.02 -33.82 -2.03
CA GLU A 181 -19.21 -34.33 -2.73
C GLU A 181 -20.42 -33.59 -2.15
N GLU A 182 -21.17 -32.95 -3.06
CA GLU A 182 -22.45 -32.24 -2.84
C GLU A 182 -22.40 -30.91 -2.06
N THR A 183 -21.99 -29.83 -2.72
CA THR A 183 -22.72 -28.54 -2.72
C THR A 183 -22.11 -27.59 -3.75
N GLU A 184 -22.51 -27.74 -5.01
CA GLU A 184 -22.55 -26.61 -5.94
C GLU A 184 -23.73 -25.73 -5.52
N GLU A 185 -23.49 -24.72 -4.69
CA GLU A 185 -24.34 -23.52 -4.66
C GLU A 185 -23.46 -22.33 -5.04
N GLU A 186 -23.65 -21.88 -6.28
CA GLU A 186 -23.13 -20.64 -6.83
C GLU A 186 -23.44 -19.47 -5.90
N LEU A 187 -22.40 -18.92 -5.26
CA LEU A 187 -22.44 -17.53 -4.82
C LEU A 187 -22.12 -16.66 -6.04
N THR A 188 -23.20 -16.16 -6.64
CA THR A 188 -23.19 -15.15 -7.70
C THR A 188 -22.40 -13.91 -7.25
N ILE A 189 -21.14 -13.83 -7.68
CA ILE A 189 -20.45 -12.56 -7.84
C ILE A 189 -21.16 -11.87 -9.00
N THR A 190 -21.86 -10.78 -8.71
CA THR A 190 -22.38 -9.92 -9.77
C THR A 190 -21.21 -9.42 -10.60
N GLU A 191 -21.25 -9.76 -11.88
CA GLU A 191 -20.30 -9.39 -12.92
C GLU A 191 -19.90 -7.91 -12.79
N VAL A 192 -18.62 -7.69 -12.54
CA VAL A 192 -17.95 -6.50 -13.06
C VAL A 192 -17.26 -6.99 -14.32
N ASP A 193 -17.99 -6.97 -15.43
CA ASP A 193 -17.40 -7.17 -16.75
C ASP A 193 -16.21 -6.21 -16.88
N ASP A 194 -15.07 -6.79 -17.25
CA ASP A 194 -13.79 -6.15 -17.62
C ASP A 194 -12.69 -6.02 -16.54
N PHE A 195 -12.81 -6.62 -15.34
CA PHE A 195 -11.68 -6.62 -14.36
C PHE A 195 -10.79 -7.87 -14.41
N GLY A 196 -11.33 -9.02 -14.81
CA GLY A 196 -10.62 -10.30 -14.78
C GLY A 196 -9.52 -10.45 -15.84
N ALA A 197 -9.72 -9.89 -17.04
CA ALA A 197 -8.79 -10.02 -18.17
C ALA A 197 -7.57 -9.09 -18.04
N ILE A 198 -7.75 -7.86 -17.57
CA ILE A 198 -6.68 -6.85 -17.45
C ILE A 198 -5.70 -7.22 -16.31
N VAL A 199 -6.18 -7.85 -15.24
CA VAL A 199 -5.37 -8.23 -14.07
C VAL A 199 -4.48 -9.45 -14.34
N ALA A 200 -4.89 -10.34 -15.26
CA ALA A 200 -4.11 -11.53 -15.60
C ALA A 200 -2.87 -11.22 -16.46
N GLU A 201 -2.94 -10.22 -17.34
CA GLU A 201 -1.81 -9.86 -18.22
C GLU A 201 -0.85 -8.81 -17.62
N ALA A 202 -1.30 -7.97 -16.69
CA ALA A 202 -0.48 -6.89 -16.13
C ALA A 202 0.25 -7.25 -14.82
N ALA A 203 -0.02 -8.43 -14.24
CA ALA A 203 0.59 -8.88 -12.99
C ALA A 203 2.02 -9.40 -13.15
N ASP A 204 2.44 -9.78 -14.37
CA ASP A 204 3.77 -10.33 -14.65
C ASP A 204 4.86 -9.24 -14.81
N ASP A 205 4.50 -7.96 -14.92
CA ASP A 205 5.42 -6.81 -15.08
C ASP A 205 5.58 -5.94 -13.81
N PHE A 206 5.15 -6.48 -12.65
CA PHE A 206 5.08 -5.76 -11.37
C PHE A 206 6.30 -6.06 -10.49
N GLU A 207 7.26 -5.13 -10.43
CA GLU A 207 8.41 -5.19 -9.52
C GLU A 207 8.34 -4.04 -8.49
N ILE A 208 8.41 -4.39 -7.20
CA ILE A 208 8.52 -3.44 -6.09
C ILE A 208 10.00 -3.35 -5.69
N GLU A 209 10.58 -2.14 -5.72
CA GLU A 209 11.83 -1.87 -5.03
C GLU A 209 11.53 -1.59 -3.55
N ALA A 210 11.68 -2.60 -2.70
CA ALA A 210 11.58 -2.42 -1.25
C ALA A 210 12.99 -2.13 -0.69
N ASP A 211 13.19 -0.93 -0.12
CA ASP A 211 14.37 -0.58 0.69
C ASP A 211 14.21 -1.11 2.14
N ILE A 212 13.89 -2.40 2.31
CA ILE A 212 13.70 -3.01 3.63
C ILE A 212 14.87 -3.95 3.91
N ASP A 213 15.60 -3.71 5.01
CA ASP A 213 16.59 -4.63 5.56
C ASP A 213 15.94 -6.02 5.79
N ASP A 214 16.61 -7.06 5.29
CA ASP A 214 16.13 -8.43 5.02
C ASP A 214 15.76 -9.30 6.26
N ASP A 215 15.65 -8.72 7.46
CA ASP A 215 15.48 -9.50 8.71
C ASP A 215 14.03 -9.57 9.25
N GLY A 216 13.01 -9.29 8.41
CA GLY A 216 11.61 -9.31 8.85
C GLY A 216 10.56 -9.81 7.84
N LEU A 217 10.95 -10.26 6.65
CA LEU A 217 10.04 -10.37 5.50
C LEU A 217 9.43 -11.75 5.20
N ASP A 218 9.79 -12.81 5.93
CA ASP A 218 9.33 -14.18 5.62
C ASP A 218 7.93 -14.55 6.17
N GLN A 219 7.09 -13.57 6.56
CA GLN A 219 5.86 -13.85 7.31
C GLN A 219 4.51 -13.71 6.57
N PHE A 220 4.46 -13.35 5.27
CA PHE A 220 3.17 -12.95 4.63
C PHE A 220 2.91 -13.46 3.20
N ALA A 221 3.66 -14.45 2.69
CA ALA A 221 3.68 -14.71 1.24
C ALA A 221 2.50 -15.52 0.65
N ALA A 222 1.61 -16.16 1.42
CA ALA A 222 0.68 -17.16 0.86
C ALA A 222 -0.84 -16.84 0.94
N SER A 223 -1.32 -16.10 1.95
CA SER A 223 -2.74 -15.73 2.13
C SER A 223 -3.15 -14.45 1.44
N ASP A 224 -2.16 -13.68 1.04
CA ASP A 224 -2.35 -12.33 0.52
C ASP A 224 -2.70 -12.34 -0.98
N ALA A 225 -2.69 -13.47 -1.69
CA ALA A 225 -2.74 -13.48 -3.16
C ALA A 225 -3.96 -12.72 -3.77
N PRO A 226 -5.21 -12.87 -3.28
CA PRO A 226 -6.33 -12.10 -3.83
C PRO A 226 -6.28 -10.61 -3.47
N ILE A 227 -5.87 -10.27 -2.24
CA ILE A 227 -5.75 -8.87 -1.79
C ILE A 227 -4.55 -8.17 -2.42
N ILE A 228 -3.43 -8.87 -2.60
CA ILE A 228 -2.27 -8.44 -3.38
C ILE A 228 -2.70 -8.17 -4.80
N LYS A 229 -3.35 -9.11 -5.47
CA LYS A 229 -3.82 -8.94 -6.85
C LYS A 229 -4.80 -7.77 -6.96
N LEU A 230 -5.69 -7.61 -5.98
CA LEU A 230 -6.63 -6.50 -5.95
C LEU A 230 -5.92 -5.15 -5.77
N VAL A 231 -5.04 -5.02 -4.77
CA VAL A 231 -4.28 -3.78 -4.53
C VAL A 231 -3.38 -3.47 -5.71
N ASN A 232 -2.61 -4.45 -6.21
CA ASN A 232 -1.77 -4.29 -7.39
C ASN A 232 -2.61 -3.88 -8.61
N GLY A 233 -3.75 -4.54 -8.84
CA GLY A 233 -4.67 -4.21 -9.93
C GLY A 233 -5.23 -2.79 -9.83
N ILE A 234 -5.57 -2.33 -8.62
CA ILE A 234 -5.97 -0.94 -8.36
C ILE A 234 -4.83 0.03 -8.72
N LEU A 235 -3.59 -0.24 -8.29
CA LEU A 235 -2.44 0.63 -8.57
C LEU A 235 -2.08 0.66 -10.06
N VAL A 236 -2.02 -0.51 -10.71
CA VAL A 236 -1.75 -0.64 -12.14
C VAL A 236 -2.81 0.09 -12.95
N LYS A 237 -4.09 -0.16 -12.66
CA LYS A 237 -5.20 0.52 -13.33
C LYS A 237 -5.12 2.03 -13.15
N ALA A 238 -4.83 2.50 -11.94
CA ALA A 238 -4.70 3.93 -11.67
C ALA A 238 -3.60 4.60 -12.52
N VAL A 239 -2.46 3.92 -12.70
CA VAL A 239 -1.37 4.42 -13.54
C VAL A 239 -1.67 4.33 -15.05
N GLN A 240 -2.33 3.25 -15.49
CA GLN A 240 -2.78 3.10 -16.88
C GLN A 240 -3.82 4.16 -17.27
N ASP A 241 -4.79 4.39 -16.37
CA ASP A 241 -5.86 5.39 -16.55
C ASP A 241 -5.35 6.84 -16.37
N GLN A 242 -4.07 7.02 -16.03
CA GLN A 242 -3.39 8.30 -15.78
C GLN A 242 -4.11 9.16 -14.74
N VAL A 243 -4.54 8.53 -13.65
CA VAL A 243 -5.22 9.25 -12.55
C VAL A 243 -4.19 9.86 -11.60
N SER A 244 -4.55 10.95 -10.94
CA SER A 244 -3.68 11.71 -10.02
C SER A 244 -3.66 11.17 -8.60
N ASP A 245 -4.81 10.72 -8.09
CA ASP A 245 -4.96 10.17 -6.74
C ASP A 245 -5.85 8.93 -6.77
N VAL A 246 -5.51 7.95 -5.94
CA VAL A 246 -6.33 6.79 -5.59
C VAL A 246 -6.85 6.97 -4.17
N HIS A 247 -8.16 6.85 -4.00
CA HIS A 247 -8.84 6.97 -2.72
C HIS A 247 -9.46 5.62 -2.36
N ILE A 248 -9.11 5.08 -1.19
CA ILE A 248 -9.63 3.82 -0.66
C ILE A 248 -10.28 4.13 0.69
N GLU A 249 -11.61 4.11 0.74
CA GLU A 249 -12.38 4.72 1.83
C GLU A 249 -13.47 3.78 2.36
N PRO A 250 -13.44 3.43 3.66
CA PRO A 250 -14.53 2.71 4.30
C PRO A 250 -15.68 3.66 4.69
N TYR A 251 -16.91 3.29 4.34
CA TYR A 251 -18.15 3.93 4.78
C TYR A 251 -18.98 2.95 5.63
N GLU A 252 -20.15 3.38 6.10
CA GLU A 252 -21.02 2.59 6.97
C GLU A 252 -21.39 1.21 6.40
N ARG A 253 -21.65 1.12 5.09
CA ARG A 253 -22.19 -0.08 4.44
C ARG A 253 -21.30 -0.69 3.36
N ALA A 254 -20.28 0.05 2.90
CA ALA A 254 -19.40 -0.39 1.83
C ALA A 254 -18.04 0.32 1.93
N MET A 255 -17.01 -0.32 1.40
CA MET A 255 -15.73 0.32 1.12
C MET A 255 -15.73 0.76 -0.34
N GLN A 256 -15.17 1.92 -0.64
CA GLN A 256 -15.15 2.47 -2.00
C GLN A 256 -13.72 2.72 -2.46
N VAL A 257 -13.45 2.41 -3.73
CA VAL A 257 -12.26 2.88 -4.42
C VAL A 257 -12.68 3.95 -5.41
N ARG A 258 -12.11 5.15 -5.28
CA ARG A 258 -12.35 6.29 -6.15
C ARG A 258 -11.03 6.75 -6.76
N TYR A 259 -11.07 7.22 -7.99
CA TYR A 259 -9.92 7.82 -8.64
C TYR A 259 -10.16 9.29 -8.89
N ARG A 260 -9.10 10.09 -8.81
CA ARG A 260 -9.11 11.48 -9.26
C ARG A 260 -8.46 11.59 -10.63
N LYS A 261 -9.24 11.79 -11.69
CA LYS A 261 -8.74 12.06 -13.05
C LYS A 261 -9.10 13.48 -13.44
N ASP A 262 -8.11 14.24 -13.91
CA ASP A 262 -8.25 15.64 -14.30
C ASP A 262 -8.97 16.52 -13.26
N GLY A 263 -8.62 16.32 -11.98
CA GLY A 263 -9.18 17.04 -10.83
C GLY A 263 -10.54 16.53 -10.35
N SER A 264 -11.26 15.71 -11.13
CA SER A 264 -12.58 15.17 -10.77
C SER A 264 -12.47 13.80 -10.10
N LEU A 265 -13.18 13.61 -9.00
CA LEU A 265 -13.35 12.31 -8.35
C LEU A 265 -14.43 11.50 -9.08
N PHE A 266 -14.13 10.24 -9.39
CA PHE A 266 -15.13 9.28 -9.84
C PHE A 266 -14.96 7.95 -9.10
N LYS A 267 -16.08 7.29 -8.86
CA LYS A 267 -16.10 5.98 -8.21
C LYS A 267 -15.67 4.92 -9.22
N SER A 268 -14.63 4.17 -8.90
CA SER A 268 -14.17 3.04 -9.71
C SER A 268 -14.90 1.75 -9.33
N MET A 269 -14.93 1.41 -8.03
CA MET A 269 -15.54 0.17 -7.56
C MET A 269 -16.00 0.26 -6.10
N ASN A 270 -16.90 -0.64 -5.73
CA ASN A 270 -17.27 -0.90 -4.34
C ASN A 270 -16.65 -2.22 -3.90
N LEU A 271 -16.15 -2.25 -2.66
CA LEU A 271 -15.56 -3.41 -2.02
C LEU A 271 -16.35 -3.77 -0.75
N PRO A 272 -16.44 -5.06 -0.40
CA PRO A 272 -17.12 -5.47 0.82
C PRO A 272 -16.35 -5.00 2.07
N LEU A 273 -17.06 -4.62 3.13
CA LEU A 273 -16.41 -4.14 4.38
C LEU A 273 -15.59 -5.23 5.09
N THR A 274 -15.83 -6.49 4.77
CA THR A 274 -15.09 -7.64 5.32
C THR A 274 -13.60 -7.56 5.03
N ILE A 275 -13.20 -6.99 3.88
CA ILE A 275 -11.79 -6.91 3.45
C ILE A 275 -11.10 -5.60 3.84
N LYS A 276 -11.77 -4.68 4.55
CA LYS A 276 -11.23 -3.34 4.83
C LYS A 276 -9.88 -3.33 5.56
N ASN A 277 -9.72 -4.22 6.53
CA ASN A 277 -8.51 -4.32 7.33
C ASN A 277 -7.36 -4.93 6.52
N ALA A 278 -7.65 -5.93 5.68
CA ALA A 278 -6.67 -6.57 4.81
C ALA A 278 -6.18 -5.60 3.73
N MET A 279 -7.10 -4.84 3.11
CA MET A 279 -6.76 -3.78 2.14
C MET A 279 -5.85 -2.72 2.75
N THR A 280 -6.21 -2.20 3.92
CA THR A 280 -5.40 -1.18 4.62
C THR A 280 -4.03 -1.73 5.02
N ALA A 281 -3.99 -2.94 5.58
CA ALA A 281 -2.74 -3.60 5.97
C ALA A 281 -1.83 -3.81 4.77
N ARG A 282 -2.36 -4.25 3.63
CA ARG A 282 -1.56 -4.44 2.41
C ARG A 282 -0.94 -3.14 1.91
N VAL A 283 -1.70 -2.04 1.89
CA VAL A 283 -1.15 -0.74 1.48
C VAL A 283 -0.12 -0.23 2.48
N LYS A 284 -0.34 -0.44 3.79
CA LYS A 284 0.63 -0.11 4.84
C LYS A 284 1.94 -0.88 4.68
N ILE A 285 1.88 -2.19 4.41
CA ILE A 285 3.06 -3.03 4.13
C ILE A 285 3.86 -2.46 2.96
N LEU A 286 3.20 -2.16 1.85
CA LEU A 286 3.86 -1.61 0.66
C LEU A 286 4.54 -0.26 0.94
N ALA A 287 3.96 0.54 1.83
CA ALA A 287 4.43 1.88 2.16
C ALA A 287 5.39 1.93 3.37
N GLY A 288 5.74 0.78 3.96
CA GLY A 288 6.60 0.71 5.15
C GLY A 288 5.97 1.27 6.44
N LEU A 289 4.64 1.20 6.57
CA LEU A 289 3.87 1.77 7.69
C LEU A 289 3.57 0.73 8.77
N ASP A 290 3.32 1.20 10.00
CA ASP A 290 2.94 0.33 11.13
C ASP A 290 1.50 -0.16 10.99
N ILE A 291 1.34 -1.46 10.79
CA ILE A 291 0.05 -2.15 10.60
C ILE A 291 -0.74 -2.25 11.91
N THR A 292 -0.02 -2.28 13.05
CA THR A 292 -0.59 -2.43 14.39
C THR A 292 -1.19 -1.13 14.88
N GLU A 293 -0.60 0.00 14.50
CA GLU A 293 -1.13 1.32 14.81
C GLU A 293 -2.20 1.76 13.80
N ARG A 294 -3.39 2.11 14.29
CA ARG A 294 -4.57 2.46 13.48
C ARG A 294 -5.32 3.69 13.99
N ARG A 295 -4.77 4.37 14.98
CA ARG A 295 -5.42 5.46 15.72
C ARG A 295 -4.81 6.83 15.42
N VAL A 296 -3.65 6.85 14.76
CA VAL A 296 -2.99 8.07 14.31
C VAL A 296 -2.76 8.04 12.80
N PRO A 297 -2.72 9.21 12.13
CA PRO A 297 -2.34 9.28 10.73
C PRO A 297 -0.92 8.76 10.50
N GLN A 298 -0.67 8.16 9.34
CA GLN A 298 0.67 7.73 8.94
C GLN A 298 0.90 8.04 7.46
N ASP A 299 2.11 8.47 7.13
CA ASP A 299 2.54 8.83 5.78
C ASP A 299 3.73 7.97 5.35
N GLY A 300 3.70 7.48 4.11
CA GLY A 300 4.72 6.59 3.56
C GLY A 300 4.88 6.77 2.05
N ARG A 301 5.76 5.95 1.46
CA ARG A 301 6.00 5.95 0.01
C ARG A 301 6.05 4.53 -0.52
N ILE A 302 5.52 4.31 -1.71
CA ILE A 302 5.64 3.05 -2.46
C ILE A 302 6.39 3.35 -3.75
N LYS A 303 7.49 2.66 -4.01
CA LYS A 303 8.17 2.70 -5.32
C LYS A 303 7.70 1.52 -6.15
N MET A 304 7.17 1.78 -7.33
CA MET A 304 6.65 0.76 -8.24
C MET A 304 7.30 0.88 -9.60
N ARG A 305 7.75 -0.24 -10.17
CA ARG A 305 8.17 -0.32 -11.56
C ARG A 305 7.08 -0.99 -12.39
N LEU A 306 6.73 -0.36 -13.50
CA LEU A 306 5.85 -0.89 -14.54
C LEU A 306 6.69 -1.16 -15.78
N GLY A 307 7.02 -2.43 -16.00
CA GLY A 307 7.94 -2.83 -17.06
C GLY A 307 9.35 -2.22 -16.91
N LYS A 308 10.13 -2.23 -17.99
CA LYS A 308 11.58 -1.91 -17.92
C LYS A 308 11.93 -0.44 -17.67
N ASN A 309 11.07 0.51 -18.06
CA ASN A 309 11.46 1.93 -18.14
C ASN A 309 10.51 2.91 -17.40
N ARG A 310 9.46 2.44 -16.72
CA ARG A 310 8.53 3.35 -16.04
C ARG A 310 8.54 3.11 -14.55
N ALA A 311 9.28 3.95 -13.84
CA ALA A 311 9.24 4.03 -12.38
C ALA A 311 8.19 5.05 -11.94
N VAL A 312 7.30 4.62 -11.06
CA VAL A 312 6.22 5.43 -10.48
C VAL A 312 6.34 5.39 -8.98
N ASP A 313 6.38 6.55 -8.36
CA ASP A 313 6.39 6.67 -6.90
C ASP A 313 4.97 7.02 -6.44
N PHE A 314 4.49 6.38 -5.38
CA PHE A 314 3.24 6.75 -4.72
C PHE A 314 3.55 7.36 -3.37
N ARG A 315 2.94 8.50 -3.07
CA ARG A 315 2.87 9.02 -1.71
C ARG A 315 1.60 8.51 -1.06
N VAL A 316 1.74 7.82 0.07
CA VAL A 316 0.63 7.16 0.76
C VAL A 316 0.34 7.91 2.05
N SER A 317 -0.93 8.16 2.31
CA SER A 317 -1.40 8.68 3.59
C SER A 317 -2.55 7.81 4.09
N SER A 318 -2.45 7.36 5.33
CA SER A 318 -3.49 6.65 6.06
C SER A 318 -4.06 7.54 7.16
N LEU A 319 -5.39 7.60 7.24
CA LEU A 319 -6.12 8.46 8.17
C LEU A 319 -7.21 7.64 8.89
N PRO A 320 -7.19 7.53 10.23
CA PRO A 320 -8.28 6.93 10.98
C PRO A 320 -9.60 7.68 10.79
N THR A 321 -10.66 6.99 10.42
CA THR A 321 -12.02 7.54 10.26
C THR A 321 -13.05 6.72 11.05
N LEU A 322 -14.32 7.14 11.03
CA LEU A 322 -15.40 6.51 11.79
C LEU A 322 -15.58 5.00 11.49
N TYR A 323 -15.39 4.58 10.24
CA TYR A 323 -15.67 3.21 9.79
C TYR A 323 -14.41 2.37 9.50
N GLY A 324 -13.22 2.92 9.75
CA GLY A 324 -11.93 2.31 9.47
C GLY A 324 -10.92 3.35 9.01
N GLU A 325 -9.76 2.92 8.52
CA GLU A 325 -8.76 3.83 7.97
C GLU A 325 -9.09 4.17 6.52
N SER A 326 -9.10 5.46 6.19
CA SER A 326 -9.09 5.96 4.82
C SER A 326 -7.64 6.00 4.35
N VAL A 327 -7.39 5.47 3.15
CA VAL A 327 -6.06 5.48 2.53
C VAL A 327 -6.13 6.26 1.23
N VAL A 328 -5.21 7.21 1.07
CA VAL A 328 -5.06 8.00 -0.16
C VAL A 328 -3.65 7.80 -0.69
N LEU A 329 -3.55 7.48 -1.98
CA LEU A 329 -2.29 7.36 -2.68
C LEU A 329 -2.22 8.42 -3.78
N ARG A 330 -1.24 9.31 -3.73
CA ARG A 330 -0.93 10.23 -4.81
C ARG A 330 0.10 9.62 -5.74
N ILE A 331 -0.19 9.61 -7.04
CA ILE A 331 0.69 9.05 -8.07
C ILE A 331 1.68 10.13 -8.52
N LEU A 332 2.97 9.84 -8.41
CA LEU A 332 4.08 10.69 -8.83
C LEU A 332 4.80 10.00 -9.99
N ASP A 333 4.37 10.31 -11.21
CA ASP A 333 4.98 9.79 -12.43
C ASP A 333 6.13 10.68 -12.90
N LYS A 334 7.37 10.17 -12.84
CA LYS A 334 8.59 10.90 -13.24
C LYS A 334 8.59 11.25 -14.73
N SER A 335 7.88 10.49 -15.57
CA SER A 335 7.83 10.75 -17.01
C SER A 335 7.10 12.06 -17.36
N ALA A 336 6.23 12.56 -16.46
CA ALA A 336 5.50 13.81 -16.63
C ALA A 336 6.36 15.08 -16.43
N LEU A 337 7.67 14.96 -16.15
CA LEU A 337 8.56 16.08 -15.82
C LEU A 337 9.44 16.55 -16.96
N ASN A 338 9.62 15.72 -18.00
CA ASN A 338 10.32 16.11 -19.22
C ASN A 338 9.39 16.91 -20.16
N VAL A 339 8.45 17.66 -19.59
CA VAL A 339 7.53 18.48 -20.36
C VAL A 339 8.28 19.74 -20.74
N ASP A 340 8.64 19.80 -22.02
CA ASP A 340 9.08 21.02 -22.69
C ASP A 340 8.08 22.15 -22.35
N LEU A 341 8.58 23.31 -21.94
CA LEU A 341 7.77 24.49 -21.64
C LEU A 341 6.81 24.83 -22.80
N THR A 342 7.15 24.48 -24.04
CA THR A 342 6.29 24.66 -25.22
C THR A 342 4.99 23.85 -25.15
N GLN A 343 4.95 22.77 -24.38
CA GLN A 343 3.82 21.85 -24.27
C GLN A 343 2.88 22.18 -23.10
N LEU A 344 3.21 23.17 -22.27
CA LEU A 344 2.40 23.57 -21.11
C LEU A 344 1.14 24.39 -21.47
N GLY A 345 0.96 24.71 -22.75
CA GLY A 345 -0.24 25.42 -23.24
C GLY A 345 -0.17 26.94 -23.09
N PHE A 346 1.03 27.52 -23.03
CA PHE A 346 1.19 28.97 -23.10
C PHE A 346 0.81 29.50 -24.48
N GLU A 347 0.09 30.62 -24.49
CA GLU A 347 -0.02 31.46 -25.68
C GLU A 347 1.36 32.04 -26.05
N GLN A 348 1.59 32.26 -27.34
CA GLN A 348 2.88 32.72 -27.86
C GLN A 348 3.39 33.99 -27.15
N HIS A 349 2.52 34.99 -26.98
CA HIS A 349 2.87 36.24 -26.31
C HIS A 349 3.28 36.03 -24.84
N THR A 350 2.50 35.25 -24.10
CA THR A 350 2.78 34.91 -22.69
C THR A 350 4.07 34.10 -22.56
N PHE A 351 4.30 33.17 -23.48
CA PHE A 351 5.52 32.37 -23.52
C PHE A 351 6.77 33.23 -23.76
N GLU A 352 6.69 34.22 -24.66
CA GLU A 352 7.77 35.18 -24.90
C GLU A 352 8.04 36.07 -23.69
N MET A 353 7.01 36.48 -22.95
CA MET A 353 7.17 37.17 -21.66
C MET A 353 7.90 36.30 -20.64
N LEU A 354 7.50 35.03 -20.50
CA LEU A 354 8.15 34.07 -19.61
C LEU A 354 9.63 33.87 -20.00
N LYS A 355 9.93 33.62 -21.28
CA LYS A 355 11.32 33.49 -21.77
C LYS A 355 12.17 34.71 -21.43
N ARG A 356 11.64 35.92 -21.62
CA ARG A 356 12.34 37.16 -21.25
C ARG A 356 12.58 37.26 -19.75
N CYS A 357 11.65 36.77 -18.92
CA CYS A 357 11.83 36.72 -17.47
C CYS A 357 12.91 35.70 -17.07
N LEU A 358 12.90 34.50 -17.65
CA LEU A 358 13.88 33.44 -17.35
C LEU A 358 15.30 33.79 -17.79
N ALA A 359 15.47 34.62 -18.81
CA ALA A 359 16.78 35.07 -19.28
C ALA A 359 17.40 36.22 -18.43
N ARG A 360 16.74 36.66 -17.35
CA ARG A 360 17.27 37.73 -16.50
C ARG A 360 18.31 37.18 -15.51
N PRO A 361 19.35 37.96 -15.17
CA PRO A 361 20.33 37.56 -14.17
C PRO A 361 19.74 37.56 -12.76
N GLN A 362 18.72 38.40 -12.51
CA GLN A 362 18.10 38.51 -11.19
C GLN A 362 16.62 38.90 -11.28
N GLY A 363 15.92 38.73 -10.16
CA GLY A 363 14.54 39.14 -9.96
C GLY A 363 13.66 37.97 -9.53
N MET A 364 12.39 38.24 -9.29
CA MET A 364 11.48 37.26 -8.72
C MET A 364 10.35 36.88 -9.69
N LEU A 365 10.23 35.58 -9.98
CA LEU A 365 9.10 34.99 -10.70
C LEU A 365 8.18 34.30 -9.69
N LEU A 366 6.92 34.72 -9.66
CA LEU A 366 5.90 34.17 -8.79
C LEU A 366 4.87 33.41 -9.63
N VAL A 367 4.72 32.10 -9.39
CA VAL A 367 3.66 31.31 -9.99
C VAL A 367 2.53 31.14 -8.98
N THR A 368 1.32 31.56 -9.33
CA THR A 368 0.21 31.60 -8.39
C THR A 368 -1.02 30.83 -8.85
N GLY A 369 -1.85 30.46 -7.88
CA GLY A 369 -3.08 29.71 -8.11
C GLY A 369 -3.40 28.74 -6.97
N PRO A 370 -4.60 28.14 -6.98
CA PRO A 370 -5.04 27.19 -5.99
C PRO A 370 -4.21 25.90 -6.07
N THR A 371 -4.44 25.00 -5.12
CA THR A 371 -3.89 23.65 -5.16
C THR A 371 -4.32 22.94 -6.44
N GLY A 372 -3.39 22.20 -7.07
CA GLY A 372 -3.67 21.48 -8.31
C GLY A 372 -3.71 22.34 -9.58
N SER A 373 -3.28 23.62 -9.54
CA SER A 373 -3.23 24.47 -10.73
C SER A 373 -1.98 24.26 -11.61
N GLY A 374 -1.10 23.31 -11.27
CA GLY A 374 0.11 23.00 -12.03
C GLY A 374 1.32 23.91 -11.76
N LYS A 375 1.32 24.67 -10.65
CA LYS A 375 2.43 25.60 -10.30
C LYS A 375 3.79 24.92 -10.27
N THR A 376 3.88 23.80 -9.55
CA THR A 376 5.13 23.02 -9.40
C THR A 376 5.63 22.52 -10.75
N VAL A 377 4.73 22.07 -11.64
CA VAL A 377 5.10 21.62 -12.99
C VAL A 377 5.73 22.77 -13.78
N THR A 378 5.10 23.94 -13.79
CA THR A 378 5.63 25.12 -14.48
C THR A 378 6.98 25.56 -13.91
N LEU A 379 7.12 25.55 -12.58
CA LEU A 379 8.40 25.86 -11.92
C LEU A 379 9.49 24.86 -12.29
N TYR A 380 9.21 23.57 -12.19
CA TYR A 380 10.16 22.52 -12.53
C TYR A 380 10.56 22.54 -14.00
N SER A 381 9.62 22.72 -14.93
CA SER A 381 9.93 22.91 -16.36
C SER A 381 10.80 24.15 -16.60
N SER A 382 10.57 25.23 -15.84
CA SER A 382 11.39 26.45 -15.94
C SER A 382 12.80 26.23 -15.41
N LEU A 383 12.95 25.58 -14.25
CA LEU A 383 14.26 25.26 -13.67
C LEU A 383 15.04 24.30 -14.56
N ASN A 384 14.38 23.26 -15.09
CA ASN A 384 15.02 22.30 -15.98
C ASN A 384 15.48 22.94 -17.30
N ALA A 385 14.75 23.93 -17.83
CA ALA A 385 15.18 24.69 -19.00
C ALA A 385 16.43 25.56 -18.73
N LEU A 386 16.70 25.90 -17.47
CA LEU A 386 17.88 26.67 -17.03
C LEU A 386 18.98 25.79 -16.43
N ASN A 387 18.79 24.47 -16.39
CA ASN A 387 19.69 23.53 -15.74
C ASN A 387 20.89 23.20 -16.64
N THR A 388 21.92 24.03 -16.58
CA THR A 388 23.21 23.85 -17.26
C THR A 388 24.34 23.71 -16.23
N GLU A 389 25.48 23.13 -16.62
CA GLU A 389 26.59 22.85 -15.69
C GLU A 389 27.22 24.11 -15.07
N ASP A 390 27.04 25.27 -15.70
CA ASP A 390 27.54 26.57 -15.28
C ASP A 390 26.56 27.37 -14.39
N ILE A 391 25.37 26.84 -14.13
CA ILE A 391 24.34 27.51 -13.32
C ILE A 391 24.05 26.68 -12.07
N LYS A 392 24.27 27.25 -10.89
CA LYS A 392 23.97 26.60 -9.62
C LYS A 392 22.53 26.87 -9.18
N ILE A 393 21.71 25.83 -9.20
CA ILE A 393 20.30 25.88 -8.79
C ILE A 393 20.12 25.23 -7.41
N LEU A 394 19.51 25.97 -6.48
CA LEU A 394 19.14 25.49 -5.13
C LEU A 394 17.62 25.60 -4.92
N THR A 395 16.99 24.54 -4.41
CA THR A 395 15.54 24.56 -4.11
C THR A 395 15.26 24.17 -2.65
N ALA A 396 14.27 24.82 -2.03
CA ALA A 396 13.72 24.43 -0.73
C ALA A 396 12.24 24.08 -0.91
N GLU A 397 11.83 22.87 -0.53
CA GLU A 397 10.53 22.30 -0.90
C GLU A 397 9.90 21.49 0.25
N ASP A 398 8.57 21.41 0.29
CA ASP A 398 7.82 20.73 1.36
C ASP A 398 6.72 19.81 0.80
N PRO A 399 7.03 18.55 0.43
CA PRO A 399 8.36 17.97 0.24
C PRO A 399 8.88 18.15 -1.19
N VAL A 400 10.09 17.67 -1.45
CA VAL A 400 10.59 17.44 -2.81
C VAL A 400 9.76 16.31 -3.46
N GLU A 401 9.05 16.66 -4.53
CA GLU A 401 8.19 15.74 -5.28
C GLU A 401 9.02 14.85 -6.20
N PHE A 402 10.04 15.42 -6.85
CA PHE A 402 10.88 14.72 -7.81
C PHE A 402 12.34 15.18 -7.73
N SER A 403 13.27 14.26 -8.00
CA SER A 403 14.71 14.53 -7.98
C SER A 403 15.24 14.86 -9.38
N PHE A 404 15.90 15.99 -9.53
CA PHE A 404 16.53 16.44 -10.77
C PHE A 404 18.04 16.32 -10.69
N LYS A 405 18.65 15.70 -11.70
CA LYS A 405 20.10 15.74 -11.86
C LYS A 405 20.54 17.18 -12.13
N GLY A 406 21.54 17.67 -11.41
CA GLY A 406 22.08 19.03 -11.58
C GLY A 406 21.44 20.10 -10.70
N ILE A 407 20.33 19.79 -10.01
CA ILE A 407 19.65 20.71 -9.09
C ILE A 407 19.83 20.20 -7.66
N ASN A 408 20.25 21.06 -6.74
CA ASN A 408 20.35 20.69 -5.33
C ASN A 408 19.04 21.02 -4.62
N GLN A 409 18.32 19.99 -4.20
CA GLN A 409 16.98 20.12 -3.63
C GLN A 409 16.98 19.78 -2.14
N VAL A 410 16.45 20.68 -1.32
CA VAL A 410 16.37 20.56 0.14
C VAL A 410 14.92 20.36 0.55
N ASN A 411 14.67 19.28 1.30
CA ASN A 411 13.38 19.09 1.97
C ASN A 411 13.30 19.98 3.21
N VAL A 412 12.18 20.67 3.36
CA VAL A 412 11.78 21.30 4.62
C VAL A 412 11.53 20.20 5.65
N ASN A 413 12.08 20.39 6.85
CA ASN A 413 11.86 19.51 7.98
C ASN A 413 11.72 20.36 9.25
N GLN A 414 10.48 20.52 9.71
CA GLN A 414 10.16 21.35 10.86
C GLN A 414 10.72 20.78 12.18
N GLU A 415 10.80 19.46 12.33
CA GLU A 415 11.24 18.80 13.56
C GLU A 415 12.71 19.12 13.91
N VAL A 416 13.55 19.23 12.88
CA VAL A 416 14.97 19.58 13.02
C VAL A 416 15.26 21.07 12.78
N GLY A 417 14.21 21.88 12.57
CA GLY A 417 14.33 23.33 12.34
C GLY A 417 14.77 23.74 10.92
N MET A 418 14.75 22.82 9.95
CA MET A 418 15.01 23.14 8.54
C MET A 418 13.75 23.74 7.88
N THR A 419 13.46 25.01 8.17
CA THR A 419 12.33 25.76 7.59
C THR A 419 12.68 26.37 6.23
N PHE A 420 11.68 26.88 5.47
CA PHE A 420 11.92 27.64 4.24
C PHE A 420 12.89 28.81 4.46
N ALA A 421 12.66 29.63 5.49
CA ALA A 421 13.55 30.73 5.85
C ALA A 421 14.97 30.25 6.20
N ALA A 422 15.10 29.15 6.95
CA ALA A 422 16.41 28.59 7.30
C ALA A 422 17.18 28.10 6.06
N ALA A 423 16.52 27.36 5.17
CA ALA A 423 17.10 26.91 3.91
C ALA A 423 17.52 28.09 3.03
N LEU A 424 16.65 29.11 2.91
CA LEU A 424 16.91 30.29 2.11
C LEU A 424 18.10 31.12 2.62
N LYS A 425 18.23 31.27 3.95
CA LYS A 425 19.44 31.87 4.56
C LYS A 425 20.69 31.06 4.27
N ALA A 426 20.59 29.73 4.24
CA ALA A 426 21.72 28.86 3.91
C ALA A 426 22.11 28.98 2.43
N PHE A 427 21.14 29.08 1.52
CA PHE A 427 21.36 29.25 0.09
C PHE A 427 22.19 30.48 -0.23
N LEU A 428 21.95 31.62 0.44
CA LEU A 428 22.76 32.82 0.25
C LEU A 428 24.25 32.68 0.63
N ARG A 429 24.65 31.57 1.28
CA ARG A 429 26.05 31.23 1.57
C ARG A 429 26.58 30.07 0.72
N GLN A 430 25.79 29.62 -0.25
CA GLN A 430 26.10 28.51 -1.13
C GLN A 430 26.43 28.99 -2.55
N ASP A 431 26.59 30.29 -2.78
CA ASP A 431 26.91 30.87 -4.11
C ASP A 431 25.95 30.40 -5.23
N PRO A 432 24.61 30.53 -5.07
CA PRO A 432 23.65 30.14 -6.10
C PRO A 432 23.49 31.22 -7.16
N ASP A 433 23.10 30.82 -8.37
CA ASP A 433 22.58 31.72 -9.40
C ASP A 433 21.05 31.78 -9.32
N ILE A 434 20.44 30.61 -9.11
CA ILE A 434 18.99 30.43 -9.10
C ILE A 434 18.56 29.83 -7.77
N ILE A 435 17.52 30.42 -7.19
CA ILE A 435 16.89 29.93 -5.96
C ILE A 435 15.42 29.65 -6.22
N MET A 436 14.93 28.49 -5.82
CA MET A 436 13.49 28.21 -5.76
C MET A 436 13.05 27.94 -4.33
N VAL A 437 11.99 28.61 -3.91
CA VAL A 437 11.32 28.37 -2.63
C VAL A 437 9.92 27.88 -2.93
N GLY A 438 9.57 26.68 -2.46
CA GLY A 438 8.33 26.00 -2.79
C GLY A 438 7.10 26.92 -2.65
N GLU A 439 7.05 27.71 -1.58
CA GLU A 439 6.03 28.73 -1.39
C GLU A 439 6.43 29.81 -0.38
N ILE A 440 5.77 30.95 -0.46
CA ILE A 440 5.90 32.04 0.52
C ILE A 440 4.62 32.13 1.35
N ARG A 441 4.73 31.76 2.63
CA ARG A 441 3.63 31.81 3.60
C ARG A 441 3.75 32.95 4.61
N ASP A 442 4.98 33.32 4.94
CA ASP A 442 5.31 34.24 6.04
C ASP A 442 6.23 35.38 5.59
N TYR A 443 6.33 36.39 6.47
CA TYR A 443 7.13 37.59 6.25
C TYR A 443 8.61 37.28 6.10
N GLU A 444 9.15 36.40 6.94
CA GLU A 444 10.59 36.12 6.97
C GLU A 444 11.04 35.51 5.64
N THR A 445 10.32 34.50 5.14
CA THR A 445 10.61 33.88 3.85
C THR A 445 10.46 34.88 2.71
N ALA A 446 9.41 35.71 2.73
CA ALA A 446 9.19 36.75 1.72
C ALA A 446 10.33 37.78 1.69
N GLU A 447 10.73 38.28 2.87
CA GLU A 447 11.76 39.31 3.02
C GLU A 447 13.10 38.81 2.48
N ILE A 448 13.51 37.59 2.86
CA ILE A 448 14.79 37.02 2.41
C ILE A 448 14.74 36.74 0.91
N GLY A 449 13.63 36.20 0.38
CA GLY A 449 13.49 35.91 -1.05
C GLY A 449 13.55 37.16 -1.91
N ILE A 450 12.93 38.25 -1.46
CA ILE A 450 13.00 39.54 -2.12
C ILE A 450 14.39 40.15 -2.06
N LYS A 451 15.07 40.07 -0.91
CA LYS A 451 16.47 40.51 -0.79
C LYS A 451 17.36 39.73 -1.75
N ALA A 452 17.22 38.39 -1.81
CA ALA A 452 17.96 37.55 -2.74
C ALA A 452 17.75 37.98 -4.20
N ALA A 453 16.49 38.24 -4.58
CA ALA A 453 16.12 38.70 -5.91
C ALA A 453 16.71 40.07 -6.28
N MET A 454 16.95 40.93 -5.30
CA MET A 454 17.59 42.24 -5.49
C MET A 454 19.13 42.16 -5.52
N THR A 455 19.71 41.10 -4.95
CA THR A 455 21.17 40.94 -4.80
C THR A 455 21.75 39.93 -5.78
N GLY A 456 21.27 39.90 -7.03
CA GLY A 456 21.90 39.12 -8.10
C GLY A 456 21.35 37.72 -8.34
N HIS A 457 20.26 37.32 -7.68
CA HIS A 457 19.70 35.97 -7.84
C HIS A 457 18.39 35.99 -8.62
N LEU A 458 18.16 34.96 -9.45
CA LEU A 458 16.85 34.69 -9.99
C LEU A 458 16.07 33.81 -9.00
N VAL A 459 14.96 34.33 -8.48
CA VAL A 459 14.19 33.71 -7.41
C VAL A 459 12.84 33.25 -7.93
N PHE A 460 12.53 31.98 -7.73
CA PHE A 460 11.27 31.35 -8.07
C PHE A 460 10.49 31.04 -6.81
N SER A 461 9.19 31.33 -6.79
CA SER A 461 8.33 30.86 -5.71
C SER A 461 6.86 30.75 -6.10
N THR A 462 6.05 30.23 -5.20
CA THR A 462 4.60 30.17 -5.34
C THR A 462 3.84 30.90 -4.24
N LEU A 463 2.65 31.39 -4.61
CA LEU A 463 1.66 31.91 -3.68
C LEU A 463 0.27 31.38 -4.04
N HIS A 464 -0.61 31.32 -3.04
CA HIS A 464 -2.00 30.91 -3.20
C HIS A 464 -2.94 32.12 -3.37
N THR A 465 -2.85 32.78 -4.51
CA THR A 465 -3.75 33.88 -4.90
C THR A 465 -4.58 33.52 -6.12
N ASN A 466 -5.70 34.22 -6.29
CA ASN A 466 -6.64 33.92 -7.38
C ASN A 466 -6.20 34.49 -8.72
N ASP A 467 -5.51 35.62 -8.73
CA ASP A 467 -5.06 36.34 -9.92
C ASP A 467 -3.67 36.97 -9.71
N SER A 468 -3.09 37.48 -10.80
CA SER A 468 -1.74 38.04 -10.77
C SER A 468 -1.65 39.33 -9.94
N ALA A 469 -2.65 40.21 -10.00
CA ALA A 469 -2.61 41.50 -9.30
C ALA A 469 -2.77 41.33 -7.77
N ALA A 470 -3.66 40.45 -7.34
CA ALA A 470 -3.88 40.10 -5.94
C ALA A 470 -2.62 39.53 -5.25
N THR A 471 -1.69 38.97 -6.03
CA THR A 471 -0.39 38.50 -5.52
C THR A 471 0.43 39.64 -4.92
N ILE A 472 0.40 40.82 -5.55
CA ILE A 472 1.09 42.00 -5.04
C ILE A 472 0.45 42.44 -3.71
N GLY A 473 -0.88 42.49 -3.66
CA GLY A 473 -1.62 42.77 -2.41
C GLY A 473 -1.28 41.77 -1.31
N ARG A 474 -1.21 40.47 -1.64
CA ARG A 474 -0.87 39.42 -0.68
C ARG A 474 0.53 39.59 -0.08
N LEU A 475 1.52 40.02 -0.88
CA LEU A 475 2.86 40.31 -0.36
C LEU A 475 2.84 41.51 0.60
N VAL A 476 2.05 42.54 0.31
CA VAL A 476 1.83 43.68 1.22
C VAL A 476 1.17 43.21 2.52
N ASP A 477 0.14 42.35 2.43
CA ASP A 477 -0.56 41.80 3.60
C ASP A 477 0.34 40.92 4.49
N ILE A 478 1.29 40.21 3.87
CA ILE A 478 2.33 39.45 4.57
C ILE A 478 3.30 40.39 5.32
N GLY A 479 3.33 41.68 4.97
CA GLY A 479 4.12 42.71 5.63
C GLY A 479 5.30 43.21 4.79
N VAL A 480 5.42 42.78 3.52
CA VAL A 480 6.51 43.25 2.65
C VAL A 480 6.25 44.71 2.23
N PRO A 481 7.21 45.63 2.44
CA PRO A 481 7.09 47.00 1.98
C PRO A 481 6.88 47.11 0.46
N PRO A 482 5.91 47.92 -0.03
CA PRO A 482 5.59 48.02 -1.45
C PRO A 482 6.77 48.38 -2.36
N TYR A 483 7.69 49.23 -1.88
CA TYR A 483 8.86 49.63 -2.67
C TYR A 483 9.83 48.46 -2.93
N LEU A 484 9.92 47.49 -2.00
CA LEU A 484 10.74 46.30 -2.21
C LEU A 484 10.10 45.41 -3.28
N ILE A 485 8.78 45.19 -3.19
CA ILE A 485 8.02 44.41 -4.18
C ILE A 485 8.21 44.99 -5.58
N ALA A 486 8.07 46.32 -5.72
CA ALA A 486 8.23 47.02 -6.99
C ALA A 486 9.64 46.88 -7.60
N SER A 487 10.66 46.73 -6.75
CA SER A 487 12.05 46.58 -7.18
C SER A 487 12.48 45.14 -7.47
N SER A 488 11.77 44.14 -6.94
CA SER A 488 12.20 42.74 -6.97
C SER A 488 11.32 41.82 -7.83
N VAL A 489 10.00 42.05 -7.90
CA VAL A 489 9.07 41.18 -8.61
C VAL A 489 9.09 41.48 -10.10
N THR A 490 9.60 40.53 -10.89
CA THR A 490 9.71 40.64 -12.34
C THR A 490 8.42 40.20 -13.04
N MET A 491 7.83 39.10 -12.60
CA MET A 491 6.67 38.51 -13.25
C MET A 491 5.81 37.75 -12.23
N VAL A 492 4.49 37.89 -12.37
CA VAL A 492 3.50 37.09 -11.66
C VAL A 492 2.65 36.33 -12.67
N LEU A 493 2.77 35.01 -12.65
CA LEU A 493 2.01 34.10 -13.49
C LEU A 493 0.88 33.46 -12.69
N SER A 494 -0.36 33.91 -12.88
CA SER A 494 -1.53 33.21 -12.34
C SER A 494 -1.91 32.06 -13.27
N GLN A 495 -2.01 30.85 -12.72
CA GLN A 495 -2.22 29.63 -13.49
C GLN A 495 -3.47 28.87 -13.02
N ARG A 496 -4.17 28.26 -13.99
CA ARG A 496 -5.23 27.26 -13.80
C ARG A 496 -5.05 26.15 -14.84
N LEU A 497 -5.56 24.96 -14.52
CA LEU A 497 -5.63 23.85 -15.48
C LEU A 497 -7.07 23.70 -15.95
N GLY A 498 -7.27 23.77 -17.27
CA GLY A 498 -8.52 23.45 -17.93
C GLY A 498 -8.52 22.00 -18.40
N ARG A 499 -9.65 21.31 -18.24
CA ARG A 499 -9.80 19.95 -18.80
C ARG A 499 -9.88 20.03 -20.32
N ARG A 500 -9.10 19.19 -21.00
CA ARG A 500 -9.12 19.11 -22.47
C ARG A 500 -10.33 18.27 -22.91
N LEU A 501 -11.00 18.70 -23.97
CA LEU A 501 -12.05 17.89 -24.58
C LEU A 501 -11.46 16.63 -25.20
N CYS A 502 -12.14 15.50 -25.03
CA CYS A 502 -11.79 14.25 -25.70
C CYS A 502 -11.83 14.45 -27.22
N GLN A 503 -10.72 14.13 -27.89
CA GLN A 503 -10.59 14.36 -29.34
C GLN A 503 -11.52 13.47 -30.17
N LYS A 504 -11.96 12.32 -29.61
CA LYS A 504 -12.82 11.36 -30.29
C LYS A 504 -14.31 11.73 -30.22
N CYS A 505 -14.77 12.28 -29.09
CA CYS A 505 -16.19 12.52 -28.88
C CYS A 505 -16.61 13.99 -28.90
N LYS A 506 -15.68 14.95 -28.89
CA LYS A 506 -16.03 16.37 -28.91
C LYS A 506 -16.91 16.70 -30.13
N LYS A 507 -17.96 17.48 -29.93
CA LYS A 507 -18.84 17.92 -31.01
C LYS A 507 -18.86 19.44 -31.08
N LYS A 508 -19.01 19.96 -32.31
CA LYS A 508 -19.22 21.39 -32.52
C LYS A 508 -20.55 21.78 -31.89
N MET A 509 -20.53 22.79 -31.04
CA MET A 509 -21.71 23.33 -30.35
C MET A 509 -22.07 24.67 -30.97
N LYS A 510 -23.36 24.98 -30.96
CA LYS A 510 -23.86 26.31 -31.33
C LYS A 510 -24.25 27.04 -30.05
N TYR A 511 -23.73 28.25 -29.91
CA TYR A 511 -24.09 29.21 -28.88
C TYR A 511 -24.70 30.43 -29.55
N SER A 512 -25.53 31.20 -28.85
CA SER A 512 -26.03 32.46 -29.42
C SER A 512 -24.92 33.52 -29.43
N GLU A 513 -24.98 34.45 -30.37
CA GLU A 513 -24.04 35.59 -30.41
C GLU A 513 -24.02 36.35 -29.08
N THR A 514 -25.19 36.51 -28.44
CA THR A 514 -25.31 37.15 -27.13
C THR A 514 -24.53 36.42 -26.02
N GLU A 515 -24.52 35.08 -26.02
CA GLU A 515 -23.76 34.29 -25.05
C GLU A 515 -22.25 34.44 -25.26
N LEU A 516 -21.82 34.49 -26.53
CA LEU A 516 -20.41 34.63 -26.90
C LEU A 516 -19.86 36.02 -26.55
N LEU A 517 -20.61 37.07 -26.85
CA LEU A 517 -20.24 38.43 -26.47
C LEU A 517 -20.19 38.59 -24.95
N GLN A 518 -21.12 37.99 -24.21
CA GLN A 518 -21.09 37.98 -22.73
C GLN A 518 -19.90 37.20 -22.17
N ALA A 519 -19.44 36.16 -22.86
CA ALA A 519 -18.25 35.41 -22.49
C ALA A 519 -16.94 36.16 -22.79
N GLY A 520 -16.99 37.26 -23.54
CA GLY A 520 -15.87 38.15 -23.83
C GLY A 520 -15.26 38.01 -25.22
N PHE A 521 -15.89 37.28 -26.14
CA PHE A 521 -15.49 37.28 -27.56
C PHE A 521 -15.82 38.62 -28.21
N HIS A 522 -15.03 39.04 -29.19
CA HIS A 522 -15.30 40.22 -29.98
C HIS A 522 -16.22 39.91 -31.18
N GLU A 523 -16.96 40.92 -31.66
CA GLU A 523 -17.92 40.77 -32.76
C GLU A 523 -17.26 40.26 -34.06
N ASP A 524 -16.02 40.68 -34.33
CA ASP A 524 -15.23 40.29 -35.49
C ASP A 524 -14.69 38.85 -35.41
N GLU A 525 -14.71 38.22 -34.23
CA GLU A 525 -14.30 36.83 -34.06
C GLU A 525 -15.44 35.84 -34.33
N LEU A 526 -16.70 36.28 -34.32
CA LEU A 526 -17.86 35.40 -34.27
C LEU A 526 -18.10 34.61 -35.56
N GLU A 527 -17.79 35.19 -36.72
CA GLU A 527 -18.08 34.56 -38.03
C GLU A 527 -17.29 33.24 -38.21
N ASP A 528 -16.03 33.22 -37.77
CA ASP A 528 -15.12 32.07 -37.92
C ASP A 528 -15.03 31.20 -36.66
N LEU A 529 -15.74 31.54 -35.58
CA LEU A 529 -15.60 30.88 -34.29
C LEU A 529 -16.21 29.46 -34.30
N ALA A 530 -15.37 28.46 -34.05
CA ALA A 530 -15.79 27.07 -33.90
C ALA A 530 -15.57 26.56 -32.47
N ILE A 531 -16.65 26.55 -31.68
CA ILE A 531 -16.60 26.05 -30.30
C ILE A 531 -17.03 24.58 -30.25
N TYR A 532 -16.31 23.79 -29.47
CA TYR A 532 -16.60 22.39 -29.22
C TYR A 532 -17.07 22.20 -27.78
N GLY A 533 -17.93 21.21 -27.55
CA GLY A 533 -18.45 20.85 -26.23
C GLY A 533 -18.26 19.36 -25.90
N PRO A 534 -18.43 19.00 -24.62
CA PRO A 534 -18.35 17.62 -24.17
C PRO A 534 -19.61 16.82 -24.57
N VAL A 535 -19.43 15.55 -24.92
CA VAL A 535 -20.51 14.59 -25.21
C VAL A 535 -20.37 13.35 -24.32
N GLY A 536 -19.14 12.85 -24.16
CA GLY A 536 -18.82 11.65 -23.39
C GLY A 536 -18.67 10.42 -24.29
N CYS A 537 -17.61 9.65 -24.06
CA CYS A 537 -17.39 8.31 -24.61
C CYS A 537 -16.78 7.43 -23.51
N PRO A 538 -16.66 6.10 -23.74
CA PRO A 538 -16.03 5.20 -22.77
C PRO A 538 -14.56 5.49 -22.48
N GLU A 539 -13.86 6.20 -23.37
CA GLU A 539 -12.50 6.73 -23.16
C GLU A 539 -12.51 8.09 -22.44
#